data_AF-M1AVH7-F1
#
_entry.id   AF-M1AVH7-F1
#
_cell.length_a   1.000
_cell.length_b   1.000
_cell.length_c   1.000
_cell.angle_alpha   90.00
_cell.angle_beta   90.00
_cell.angle_gamma   90.00
#
_symmetry.space_group_name_H-M   'P 1'
#
loop_
_entity.id
_entity.type
_entity.pdbx_description
1 polymer ?
#
loop_
_entity_poly.entity_id
_entity_poly.type
_entity_poly.pdbx_seq_one_letter_code
_entity_poly.pdbx_strand_id
1 'polypeptide(L)'
;MAGNATQVAVLTWRSLLIMSREWKYYWLRLILYVFLALCIGTVFSGLGHSLFSVMRRVAAIFVFVSFTSLLGVAGVPSQLKEIKIYTYEESNQHSGAFVFLLGQLFASIPFLFLISISSSLVFYFLIGLRDEFSLLMYFVLNFFACLLVNEGLLLLVASICQNIFWSILSFVSIHVIMMLSAGFFRIRSALPRPAWMYPISYIAFHTYSIQGLLENEYIGTSFAVGQVRTISGYEALGNVYDISDDSNSKWKNLLVLFVMAVAYKVVIFILLKCCIRKNHSVHKLFRCNQNRKDYK
;
A
#
# COMPACT_ATOMS: atom_id res chain seq x y z
N MET A 1 -14.75 -9.69 34.99
CA MET A 1 -14.47 -9.65 33.54
C MET A 1 -14.78 -8.25 33.02
N ALA A 2 -13.91 -7.27 33.30
CA ALA A 2 -13.92 -6.01 32.57
C ALA A 2 -13.45 -6.35 31.15
N GLY A 3 -14.40 -6.41 30.22
CA GLY A 3 -14.24 -7.15 28.96
C GLY A 3 -13.14 -6.57 28.08
N ASN A 4 -12.48 -7.46 27.33
CA ASN A 4 -11.52 -7.11 26.28
C ASN A 4 -11.99 -5.95 25.38
N ALA A 5 -13.31 -5.77 25.22
CA ALA A 5 -13.94 -4.63 24.54
C ALA A 5 -13.65 -3.26 25.19
N THR A 6 -13.71 -3.13 26.52
CA THR A 6 -13.35 -1.88 27.22
C THR A 6 -11.85 -1.58 27.09
N GLN A 7 -11.02 -2.61 27.10
CA GLN A 7 -9.57 -2.44 26.90
C GLN A 7 -9.26 -2.02 25.46
N VAL A 8 -9.90 -2.63 24.46
CA VAL A 8 -9.82 -2.22 23.05
C VAL A 8 -10.34 -0.80 22.87
N ALA A 9 -11.50 -0.44 23.41
CA ALA A 9 -12.08 0.91 23.29
C ALA A 9 -11.19 1.98 23.94
N VAL A 10 -10.61 1.70 25.11
CA VAL A 10 -9.67 2.61 25.78
C VAL A 10 -8.36 2.74 25.00
N LEU A 11 -7.88 1.65 24.39
CA LEU A 11 -6.72 1.68 23.47
C LEU A 11 -7.04 2.43 22.18
N THR A 12 -8.25 2.30 21.62
CA THR A 12 -8.65 3.02 20.41
C THR A 12 -8.79 4.51 20.69
N TRP A 13 -9.40 4.87 21.83
CA TRP A 13 -9.51 6.24 22.31
C TRP A 13 -8.15 6.87 22.61
N ARG A 14 -7.24 6.13 23.26
CA ARG A 14 -5.85 6.55 23.44
C ARG A 14 -5.11 6.70 22.11
N SER A 15 -5.27 5.77 21.17
CA SER A 15 -4.65 5.87 19.84
C SER A 15 -5.17 7.07 19.04
N LEU A 16 -6.47 7.37 19.12
CA LEU A 16 -7.06 8.57 18.51
C LEU A 16 -6.54 9.86 19.16
N LEU A 17 -6.38 9.89 20.49
CA LEU A 17 -5.76 11.01 21.21
C LEU A 17 -4.25 11.13 20.96
N ILE A 18 -3.53 10.02 20.76
CA ILE A 18 -2.11 10.01 20.42
C ILE A 18 -1.91 10.50 18.98
N MET A 19 -2.79 10.11 18.04
CA MET A 19 -2.84 10.66 16.69
C MET A 19 -3.17 12.16 16.68
N SER A 20 -4.06 12.62 17.58
CA SER A 20 -4.34 14.05 17.71
C SER A 20 -3.13 14.83 18.26
N ARG A 21 -2.18 14.17 18.93
CA ARG A 21 -0.97 14.80 19.49
C ARG A 21 0.19 14.90 18.49
N GLU A 22 0.18 14.07 17.44
CA GLU A 22 1.10 14.11 16.27
C GLU A 22 0.42 14.71 15.01
N TRP A 23 -0.61 15.54 15.21
CA TRP A 23 -1.48 16.13 14.16
C TRP A 23 -0.70 16.67 12.95
N LYS A 24 0.42 17.36 13.19
CA LYS A 24 1.19 18.02 12.12
C LYS A 24 1.69 17.06 11.05
N TYR A 25 2.15 15.86 11.42
CA TYR A 25 2.69 14.88 10.47
C TYR A 25 1.58 14.26 9.60
N TYR A 26 0.49 13.85 10.24
CA TYR A 26 -0.66 13.27 9.56
C TYR A 26 -1.30 14.27 8.58
N TRP A 27 -1.54 15.51 9.01
CA TRP A 27 -2.13 16.53 8.15
C TRP A 27 -1.20 16.96 7.01
N LEU A 28 0.11 17.04 7.24
CA LEU A 28 1.08 17.30 6.16
C LEU A 28 1.00 16.21 5.09
N ARG A 29 0.95 14.94 5.50
CA ARG A 29 0.82 13.82 4.56
C ARG A 29 -0.50 13.88 3.81
N LEU A 30 -1.61 14.18 4.47
CA LEU A 30 -2.90 14.38 3.79
C LEU A 30 -2.82 15.47 2.72
N ILE A 31 -2.26 16.64 3.06
CA ILE A 31 -2.09 17.76 2.13
C ILE A 31 -1.24 17.36 0.92
N LEU A 32 -0.11 16.68 1.15
CA LEU A 32 0.77 16.25 0.05
C LEU A 32 0.08 15.24 -0.88
N TYR A 33 -0.71 14.31 -0.35
CA TYR A 33 -1.44 13.34 -1.15
C TYR A 33 -2.57 13.99 -1.95
N VAL A 34 -3.30 14.94 -1.36
CA VAL A 34 -4.34 15.71 -2.07
C VAL A 34 -3.72 16.61 -3.14
N PHE A 35 -2.60 17.29 -2.82
CA PHE A 35 -1.87 18.13 -3.77
C PHE A 35 -1.34 17.32 -4.95
N LEU A 36 -0.75 16.15 -4.70
CA LEU A 36 -0.29 15.27 -5.77
C LEU A 36 -1.47 14.77 -6.62
N ALA A 37 -2.59 14.38 -6.00
CA ALA A 37 -3.81 13.99 -6.71
C ALA A 37 -4.36 15.13 -7.58
N LEU A 38 -4.31 16.37 -7.09
CA LEU A 38 -4.67 17.59 -7.82
C LEU A 38 -3.77 17.78 -9.05
N CYS A 39 -2.44 17.72 -8.87
CA CYS A 39 -1.48 17.87 -9.98
C CYS A 39 -1.67 16.80 -11.06
N ILE A 40 -1.88 15.54 -10.67
CA ILE A 40 -2.12 14.46 -11.63
C ILE A 40 -3.48 14.68 -12.31
N GLY A 41 -4.52 14.98 -11.54
CA GLY A 41 -5.86 15.23 -12.07
C GLY A 41 -5.91 16.37 -13.10
N THR A 42 -5.19 17.47 -12.86
CA THR A 42 -5.15 18.59 -13.81
C THR A 42 -4.37 18.26 -15.08
N VAL A 43 -3.22 17.57 -14.98
CA VAL A 43 -2.42 17.13 -16.13
C VAL A 43 -3.21 16.20 -17.07
N PHE A 44 -4.05 15.33 -16.50
CA PHE A 44 -4.84 14.36 -17.27
C PHE A 44 -6.30 14.79 -17.48
N SER A 45 -6.66 16.04 -17.18
CA SER A 45 -8.03 16.55 -17.36
C SER A 45 -8.47 16.61 -18.83
N GLY A 46 -9.79 16.65 -19.07
CA GLY A 46 -10.35 16.79 -20.41
C GLY A 46 -10.30 15.51 -21.26
N LEU A 47 -10.62 14.36 -20.65
CA LEU A 47 -10.65 13.07 -21.34
C LEU A 47 -11.98 12.88 -22.10
N GLY A 48 -11.92 12.92 -23.43
CA GLY A 48 -13.05 12.56 -24.30
C GLY A 48 -13.38 11.05 -24.30
N HIS A 49 -14.14 10.59 -25.29
CA HIS A 49 -14.60 9.19 -25.37
C HIS A 49 -14.01 8.40 -26.57
N SER A 50 -12.76 8.67 -26.92
CA SER A 50 -12.03 8.00 -28.00
C SER A 50 -11.09 6.91 -27.51
N LEU A 51 -10.60 6.04 -28.40
CA LEU A 51 -9.57 5.05 -28.05
C LEU A 51 -8.28 5.68 -27.49
N PHE A 52 -7.92 6.88 -27.95
CA PHE A 52 -6.81 7.64 -27.39
C PHE A 52 -7.08 8.08 -25.94
N SER A 53 -8.34 8.32 -25.59
CA SER A 53 -8.75 8.59 -24.22
C SER A 53 -8.57 7.38 -23.31
N VAL A 54 -8.76 6.16 -23.83
CA VAL A 54 -8.54 4.91 -23.07
C VAL A 54 -7.12 4.85 -22.54
N MET A 55 -6.14 5.03 -23.43
CA MET A 55 -4.72 5.00 -23.05
C MET A 55 -4.37 6.10 -22.05
N ARG A 56 -4.95 7.30 -22.18
CA ARG A 56 -4.76 8.39 -21.22
C ARG A 56 -5.34 8.10 -19.84
N ARG A 57 -6.53 7.47 -19.76
CA ARG A 57 -7.13 7.03 -18.48
C ARG A 57 -6.24 5.98 -17.81
N VAL A 58 -5.75 5.00 -18.58
CA VAL A 58 -4.83 3.97 -18.07
C VAL A 58 -3.56 4.61 -17.52
N ALA A 59 -2.93 5.52 -18.28
CA ALA A 59 -1.74 6.22 -17.83
C ALA A 59 -1.99 7.05 -16.55
N ALA A 60 -3.11 7.75 -16.48
CA ALA A 60 -3.45 8.55 -15.32
C ALA A 60 -3.68 7.71 -14.06
N ILE A 61 -4.39 6.58 -14.17
CA ILE A 61 -4.61 5.64 -13.06
C ILE A 61 -3.27 5.05 -12.62
N PHE A 62 -2.42 4.65 -13.56
CA PHE A 62 -1.06 4.16 -13.25
C PHE A 62 -0.25 5.21 -12.48
N VAL A 63 -0.20 6.45 -12.97
CA VAL A 63 0.53 7.55 -12.34
C VAL A 63 -0.06 7.85 -10.95
N PHE A 64 -1.38 7.92 -10.83
CA PHE A 64 -2.05 8.14 -9.54
C PHE A 64 -1.66 7.08 -8.52
N VAL A 65 -1.90 5.80 -8.79
CA VAL A 65 -1.60 4.71 -7.83
C VAL A 65 -0.12 4.65 -7.51
N SER A 66 0.75 4.76 -8.52
CA SER A 66 2.19 4.54 -8.35
C SER A 66 2.89 5.69 -7.62
N PHE A 67 2.61 6.94 -7.98
CA PHE A 67 3.25 8.10 -7.36
C PHE A 67 2.69 8.41 -5.97
N THR A 68 1.38 8.24 -5.76
CA THR A 68 0.80 8.44 -4.41
C THR A 68 1.29 7.38 -3.43
N SER A 69 1.46 6.12 -3.87
CA SER A 69 2.06 5.10 -3.03
C SER A 69 3.55 5.37 -2.79
N LEU A 70 4.30 5.89 -3.77
CA LEU A 70 5.71 6.28 -3.60
C LEU A 70 5.87 7.41 -2.58
N LEU A 71 4.92 8.35 -2.55
CA LEU A 71 4.85 9.42 -1.55
C LEU A 71 4.75 8.88 -0.11
N GLY A 72 4.42 7.60 0.08
CA GLY A 72 4.55 6.88 1.35
C GLY A 72 5.95 6.94 1.98
N VAL A 73 7.00 7.21 1.19
CA VAL A 73 8.37 7.41 1.68
C VAL A 73 8.48 8.51 2.74
N ALA A 74 7.60 9.52 2.69
CA ALA A 74 7.53 10.58 3.69
C ALA A 74 7.27 10.05 5.11
N GLY A 75 6.74 8.83 5.23
CA GLY A 75 6.48 8.19 6.51
C GLY A 75 7.62 7.38 7.11
N VAL A 76 8.72 7.14 6.37
CA VAL A 76 9.88 6.37 6.88
C VAL A 76 10.37 6.88 8.24
N PRO A 77 10.57 8.19 8.48
CA PRO A 77 11.10 8.66 9.76
C PRO A 77 10.16 8.37 10.94
N SER A 78 8.85 8.47 10.73
CA SER A 78 7.84 8.18 11.77
C SER A 78 7.83 6.70 12.14
N GLN A 79 7.81 5.82 11.13
CA GLN A 79 7.83 4.37 11.29
C GLN A 79 9.10 3.88 11.99
N LEU A 80 10.24 4.48 11.66
CA LEU A 80 11.50 4.16 12.31
C LEU A 80 11.50 4.53 13.80
N LYS A 81 10.87 5.66 14.17
CA LYS A 81 10.72 6.06 15.58
C LYS A 81 9.85 5.05 16.34
N GLU A 82 8.72 4.64 15.77
CA GLU A 82 7.83 3.64 16.37
C GLU A 82 8.54 2.31 16.63
N ILE A 83 9.33 1.80 15.66
CA ILE A 83 10.11 0.57 15.83
C ILE A 83 11.17 0.71 16.94
N LYS A 84 11.82 1.88 17.05
CA LYS A 84 12.81 2.13 18.10
C LYS A 84 12.19 2.16 19.49
N ILE A 85 11.03 2.81 19.62
CA ILE A 85 10.25 2.84 20.88
C ILE A 85 9.83 1.42 21.26
N TYR A 86 9.28 0.66 20.30
CA TYR A 86 8.91 -0.75 20.52
C TYR A 86 10.11 -1.59 20.99
N THR A 87 11.28 -1.43 20.35
CA THR A 87 12.49 -2.19 20.72
C THR A 87 12.92 -1.90 22.16
N TYR A 88 12.73 -0.66 22.63
CA TYR A 88 13.00 -0.27 24.01
C TYR A 88 11.96 -0.83 24.99
N GLU A 89 10.67 -0.75 24.68
CA GLU A 89 9.59 -1.28 25.53
C GLU A 89 9.65 -2.81 25.68
N GLU A 90 9.97 -3.52 24.61
CA GLU A 90 10.10 -4.98 24.63
C GLU A 90 11.31 -5.43 25.46
N SER A 91 12.38 -4.63 25.49
CA SER A 91 13.53 -4.89 26.37
C SER A 91 13.16 -4.85 27.87
N ASN A 92 12.08 -4.13 28.20
CA ASN A 92 11.51 -4.05 29.55
C ASN A 92 10.34 -5.03 29.76
N GLN A 93 10.12 -5.99 28.85
CA GLN A 93 9.05 -7.01 28.89
C GLN A 93 7.62 -6.46 28.97
N HIS A 94 7.36 -5.26 28.47
CA HIS A 94 6.05 -4.61 28.64
C HIS A 94 5.08 -4.78 27.46
N SER A 95 5.56 -5.04 26.23
CA SER A 95 4.71 -4.94 25.03
C SER A 95 5.01 -6.03 23.98
N GLY A 96 4.18 -7.07 23.90
CA GLY A 96 4.36 -8.12 22.89
C GLY A 96 4.18 -7.63 21.44
N ALA A 97 5.01 -8.15 20.53
CA ALA A 97 5.02 -7.84 19.08
C ALA A 97 3.64 -7.80 18.40
N PHE A 98 2.72 -8.68 18.82
CA PHE A 98 1.36 -8.73 18.28
C PHE A 98 0.56 -7.46 18.62
N VAL A 99 0.65 -7.01 19.88
CA VAL A 99 -0.06 -5.83 20.38
C VAL A 99 0.44 -4.57 19.68
N PHE A 100 1.75 -4.48 19.46
CA PHE A 100 2.38 -3.40 18.69
C PHE A 100 1.81 -3.33 17.26
N LEU A 101 1.84 -4.44 16.51
CA LEU A 101 1.39 -4.45 15.12
C LEU A 101 -0.12 -4.19 14.98
N LEU A 102 -0.92 -4.72 15.91
CA LEU A 102 -2.36 -4.52 15.91
C LEU A 102 -2.72 -3.07 16.27
N GLY A 103 -2.04 -2.50 17.27
CA GLY A 103 -2.20 -1.10 17.67
C GLY A 103 -1.83 -0.15 16.54
N GLN A 104 -0.72 -0.42 15.85
CA GLN A 104 -0.30 0.37 14.70
C GLN A 104 -1.29 0.27 13.53
N LEU A 105 -1.79 -0.94 13.21
CA LEU A 105 -2.79 -1.14 12.16
C LEU A 105 -4.08 -0.38 12.45
N PHE A 106 -4.62 -0.50 13.65
CA PHE A 106 -5.87 0.19 14.00
C PHE A 106 -5.71 1.71 14.09
N ALA A 107 -4.53 2.19 14.50
CA ALA A 107 -4.23 3.62 14.48
C ALA A 107 -4.16 4.16 13.04
N SER A 108 -3.60 3.43 12.08
CA SER A 108 -3.44 3.96 10.73
C SER A 108 -4.74 3.97 9.90
N ILE A 109 -5.68 3.04 10.15
CA ILE A 109 -6.91 2.88 9.37
C ILE A 109 -7.70 4.18 9.15
N PRO A 110 -8.11 4.95 10.19
CA PRO A 110 -8.93 6.15 9.99
C PRO A 110 -8.24 7.19 9.11
N PHE A 111 -6.93 7.33 9.28
CA PHE A 111 -6.13 8.31 8.56
C PHE A 111 -5.86 7.90 7.11
N LEU A 112 -5.52 6.64 6.87
CA LEU A 112 -5.34 6.14 5.51
C LEU A 112 -6.66 6.15 4.74
N PHE A 113 -7.78 5.89 5.42
CA PHE A 113 -9.11 6.00 4.82
C PHE A 113 -9.43 7.46 4.45
N LEU A 114 -9.08 8.42 5.32
CA LEU A 114 -9.22 9.84 5.04
C LEU A 114 -8.37 10.29 3.84
N ILE A 115 -7.10 9.87 3.75
CA ILE A 115 -6.27 10.11 2.56
C ILE A 115 -6.93 9.51 1.32
N SER A 116 -7.38 8.25 1.45
CA SER A 116 -7.94 7.54 0.31
C SER A 116 -9.14 8.28 -0.26
N ILE A 117 -10.11 8.64 0.59
CA ILE A 117 -11.32 9.31 0.14
C ILE A 117 -11.01 10.70 -0.44
N SER A 118 -10.19 11.51 0.23
CA SER A 118 -9.89 12.87 -0.25
C SER A 118 -9.12 12.89 -1.57
N SER A 119 -8.07 12.07 -1.70
CA SER A 119 -7.26 12.02 -2.92
C SER A 119 -8.02 11.37 -4.07
N SER A 120 -8.84 10.35 -3.79
CA SER A 120 -9.68 9.72 -4.81
C SER A 120 -10.73 10.70 -5.32
N LEU A 121 -11.45 11.43 -4.46
CA LEU A 121 -12.44 12.42 -4.88
C LEU A 121 -11.84 13.47 -5.82
N VAL A 122 -10.70 14.06 -5.43
CA VAL A 122 -10.03 15.08 -6.24
C VAL A 122 -9.61 14.52 -7.59
N PHE A 123 -8.93 13.36 -7.61
CA PHE A 123 -8.47 12.76 -8.85
C PHE A 123 -9.64 12.32 -9.76
N TYR A 124 -10.64 11.64 -9.19
CA TYR A 124 -11.76 11.01 -9.89
C TYR A 124 -12.62 12.03 -10.64
N PHE A 125 -12.93 13.15 -9.99
CA PHE A 125 -13.73 14.21 -10.61
C PHE A 125 -12.93 15.06 -11.60
N LEU A 126 -11.65 15.36 -11.32
CA LEU A 126 -10.83 16.17 -12.24
C LEU A 126 -10.57 15.49 -13.58
N ILE A 127 -10.38 14.18 -13.55
CA ILE A 127 -10.11 13.41 -14.76
C ILE A 127 -11.39 13.08 -15.54
N GLY A 128 -12.56 13.15 -14.88
CA GLY A 128 -13.85 12.76 -15.45
C GLY A 128 -13.99 11.25 -15.63
N LEU A 129 -13.73 10.47 -14.57
CA LEU A 129 -14.16 9.05 -14.51
C LEU A 129 -15.70 8.98 -14.44
N ARG A 130 -16.26 7.80 -14.63
CA ARG A 130 -17.72 7.61 -14.74
C ARG A 130 -18.47 8.01 -13.46
N ASP A 131 -19.55 8.77 -13.59
CA ASP A 131 -20.29 9.28 -12.42
C ASP A 131 -21.27 8.26 -11.84
N GLU A 132 -20.73 7.20 -11.24
CA GLU A 132 -21.50 6.19 -10.51
C GLU A 132 -20.92 5.97 -9.11
N PHE A 133 -21.78 6.07 -8.08
CA PHE A 133 -21.36 5.92 -6.68
C PHE A 133 -20.69 4.57 -6.39
N SER A 134 -21.17 3.49 -7.00
CA SER A 134 -20.61 2.14 -6.84
C SER A 134 -19.16 2.07 -7.35
N LEU A 135 -18.87 2.73 -8.48
CA LEU A 135 -17.56 2.77 -9.10
C LEU A 135 -16.59 3.65 -8.30
N LEU A 136 -17.07 4.80 -7.81
CA LEU A 136 -16.30 5.67 -6.92
C LEU A 136 -15.94 4.97 -5.61
N MET A 137 -16.91 4.30 -4.96
CA MET A 137 -16.65 3.58 -3.70
C MET A 137 -15.66 2.45 -3.88
N TYR A 138 -15.73 1.70 -4.99
CA TYR A 138 -14.72 0.72 -5.31
C TYR A 138 -13.34 1.36 -5.49
N PHE A 139 -13.25 2.52 -6.18
CA PHE A 139 -12.00 3.25 -6.34
C PHE A 139 -11.39 3.63 -4.98
N VAL A 140 -12.20 4.20 -4.07
CA VAL A 140 -11.78 4.58 -2.71
C VAL A 140 -11.33 3.36 -1.91
N LEU A 141 -12.04 2.24 -1.99
CA LEU A 141 -11.68 1.00 -1.27
C LEU A 141 -10.40 0.36 -1.82
N ASN A 142 -10.24 0.32 -3.13
CA ASN A 142 -9.04 -0.20 -3.79
C ASN A 142 -7.80 0.65 -3.42
N PHE A 143 -7.93 1.98 -3.49
CA PHE A 143 -6.84 2.88 -3.11
C PHE A 143 -6.53 2.80 -1.61
N PHE A 144 -7.54 2.65 -0.75
CA PHE A 144 -7.32 2.41 0.68
C PHE A 144 -6.56 1.10 0.94
N ALA A 145 -6.96 -0.01 0.29
CA ALA A 145 -6.25 -1.28 0.41
C ALA A 145 -4.79 -1.16 -0.09
N CYS A 146 -4.57 -0.43 -1.18
CA CYS A 146 -3.25 -0.11 -1.71
C CYS A 146 -2.38 0.64 -0.67
N LEU A 147 -2.94 1.63 0.03
CA LEU A 147 -2.24 2.34 1.11
C LEU A 147 -1.91 1.45 2.31
N LEU A 148 -2.80 0.53 2.70
CA LEU A 148 -2.55 -0.44 3.77
C LEU A 148 -1.38 -1.37 3.44
N VAL A 149 -1.34 -1.89 2.21
CA VAL A 149 -0.23 -2.71 1.73
C VAL A 149 1.08 -1.91 1.76
N ASN A 150 1.04 -0.67 1.25
CA ASN A 150 2.20 0.21 1.20
C ASN A 150 2.76 0.54 2.60
N GLU A 151 1.89 0.75 3.59
CA GLU A 151 2.31 0.94 4.98
C GLU A 151 2.92 -0.33 5.59
N GLY A 152 2.37 -1.51 5.26
CA GLY A 152 2.98 -2.79 5.60
C GLY A 152 4.40 -2.93 5.04
N LEU A 153 4.58 -2.65 3.75
CA LEU A 153 5.89 -2.69 3.09
C LEU A 153 6.87 -1.68 3.71
N LEU A 154 6.41 -0.47 4.00
CA LEU A 154 7.19 0.58 4.64
C LEU A 154 7.70 0.13 6.01
N LEU A 155 6.83 -0.46 6.83
CA LEU A 155 7.18 -0.98 8.15
C LEU A 155 8.18 -2.15 8.05
N LEU A 156 8.00 -3.04 7.06
CA LEU A 156 8.94 -4.13 6.79
C LEU A 156 10.34 -3.59 6.49
N VAL A 157 10.47 -2.64 5.55
CA VAL A 157 11.76 -2.02 5.19
C VAL A 157 12.37 -1.31 6.39
N ALA A 158 11.59 -0.53 7.13
CA ALA A 158 12.07 0.18 8.31
C ALA A 158 12.58 -0.78 9.41
N SER A 159 11.94 -1.94 9.57
CA SER A 159 12.33 -2.96 10.55
C SER A 159 13.66 -3.65 10.21
N ILE A 160 13.96 -3.81 8.92
CA ILE A 160 15.19 -4.45 8.44
C ILE A 160 16.35 -3.45 8.47
N CYS A 161 16.15 -2.24 7.93
CA CYS A 161 17.23 -1.29 7.73
C CYS A 161 17.63 -0.55 9.02
N GLN A 162 16.69 -0.31 9.95
CA GLN A 162 16.88 0.39 11.23
C GLN A 162 17.61 1.77 11.17
N ASN A 163 17.78 2.32 9.97
CA ASN A 163 18.44 3.59 9.68
C ASN A 163 17.61 4.36 8.64
N ILE A 164 17.48 5.68 8.81
CA ILE A 164 16.63 6.53 7.96
C ILE A 164 17.10 6.48 6.50
N PHE A 165 18.39 6.67 6.24
CA PHE A 165 18.94 6.73 4.90
C PHE A 165 18.72 5.42 4.15
N TRP A 166 19.13 4.30 4.76
CA TRP A 166 19.00 2.97 4.15
C TRP A 166 17.54 2.54 3.97
N SER A 167 16.65 2.95 4.88
CA SER A 167 15.21 2.66 4.76
C SER A 167 14.59 3.42 3.60
N ILE A 168 14.88 4.72 3.44
CA ILE A 168 14.39 5.53 2.31
C ILE A 168 14.91 4.96 0.99
N LEU A 169 16.22 4.72 0.90
CA LEU A 169 16.84 4.20 -0.32
C LEU A 169 16.24 2.85 -0.74
N SER A 170 16.11 1.93 0.22
CA SER A 170 15.55 0.60 -0.06
C SER A 170 14.07 0.66 -0.41
N PHE A 171 13.28 1.47 0.30
CA PHE A 171 11.85 1.62 0.05
C PHE A 171 11.59 2.15 -1.37
N VAL A 172 12.24 3.26 -1.74
CA VAL A 172 12.11 3.85 -3.08
C VAL A 172 12.57 2.86 -4.16
N SER A 173 13.69 2.17 -3.96
CA SER A 173 14.22 1.20 -4.93
C SER A 173 13.25 0.03 -5.17
N ILE A 174 12.73 -0.55 -4.08
CA ILE A 174 11.73 -1.63 -4.17
C ILE A 174 10.47 -1.13 -4.88
N HIS A 175 10.00 0.07 -4.54
CA HIS A 175 8.79 0.65 -5.12
C HIS A 175 8.92 0.88 -6.63
N VAL A 176 10.04 1.43 -7.09
CA VAL A 176 10.32 1.64 -8.52
C VAL A 176 10.35 0.31 -9.29
N ILE A 177 10.97 -0.73 -8.71
CA ILE A 177 10.98 -2.07 -9.31
C ILE A 177 9.56 -2.64 -9.41
N MET A 178 8.73 -2.46 -8.37
CA MET A 178 7.32 -2.88 -8.41
C MET A 178 6.53 -2.12 -9.48
N MET A 179 6.72 -0.80 -9.61
CA MET A 179 6.09 0.04 -10.63
C MET A 179 6.42 -0.44 -12.06
N LEU A 180 7.66 -0.85 -12.32
CA LEU A 180 8.08 -1.42 -13.61
C LEU A 180 7.29 -2.69 -13.98
N SER A 181 6.90 -3.49 -12.99
CA SER A 181 6.13 -4.73 -13.17
C SER A 181 4.61 -4.55 -13.09
N ALA A 182 4.12 -3.32 -12.89
CA ALA A 182 2.71 -3.04 -12.62
C ALA A 182 1.76 -3.18 -13.84
N GLY A 183 2.27 -3.64 -14.99
CA GLY A 183 1.49 -3.92 -16.20
C GLY A 183 1.44 -2.79 -17.23
N PHE A 184 1.68 -1.54 -16.81
CA PHE A 184 1.57 -0.37 -17.71
C PHE A 184 2.64 -0.33 -18.80
N PHE A 185 3.91 -0.55 -18.44
CA PHE A 185 5.03 -0.52 -19.40
C PHE A 185 5.06 -1.77 -20.28
N ARG A 186 4.65 -2.91 -19.73
CA ARG A 186 4.60 -4.19 -20.41
C ARG A 186 3.56 -5.07 -19.72
N ILE A 187 2.74 -5.72 -20.52
CA ILE A 187 1.74 -6.68 -20.07
C ILE A 187 2.43 -7.75 -19.20
N ARG A 188 1.79 -8.12 -18.09
CA ARG A 188 2.32 -9.04 -17.07
C ARG A 188 2.75 -10.38 -17.66
N SER A 189 1.91 -10.99 -18.52
CA SER A 189 2.20 -12.26 -19.21
C SER A 189 3.40 -12.22 -20.15
N ALA A 190 3.75 -11.03 -20.66
CA ALA A 190 4.87 -10.84 -21.57
C ALA A 190 6.20 -10.58 -20.84
N LEU A 191 6.22 -10.45 -19.50
CA LEU A 191 7.45 -10.18 -18.75
C LEU A 191 8.44 -11.36 -18.80
N PRO A 192 9.76 -11.11 -18.79
CA PRO A 192 10.76 -12.18 -18.70
C PRO A 192 10.56 -13.04 -17.45
N ARG A 193 10.45 -14.36 -17.65
CA ARG A 193 9.98 -15.30 -16.61
C ARG A 193 10.80 -15.34 -15.30
N PRO A 194 12.14 -15.39 -15.33
CA PRO A 194 12.91 -15.77 -14.13
C PRO A 194 12.93 -14.77 -12.98
N ALA A 195 12.69 -13.48 -13.26
CA ALA A 195 12.74 -12.42 -12.25
C ALA A 195 11.52 -11.50 -12.32
N TRP A 196 11.13 -11.08 -13.52
CA TRP A 196 10.10 -10.06 -13.70
C TRP A 196 8.69 -10.63 -13.59
N MET A 197 8.41 -11.74 -14.29
CA MET A 197 7.12 -12.42 -14.15
C MET A 197 7.02 -13.05 -12.77
N TYR A 198 8.02 -13.83 -12.36
CA TYR A 198 8.11 -14.42 -11.03
C TYR A 198 9.45 -14.02 -10.38
N PRO A 199 9.48 -13.49 -9.14
CA PRO A 199 8.34 -13.21 -8.25
C PRO A 199 7.83 -11.76 -8.32
N ILE A 200 8.53 -10.85 -9.02
CA ILE A 200 8.32 -9.39 -8.87
C ILE A 200 6.88 -8.98 -9.18
N SER A 201 6.33 -9.40 -10.33
CA SER A 201 4.97 -9.00 -10.71
C SER A 201 3.86 -9.49 -9.78
N TYR A 202 4.11 -10.58 -9.04
CA TYR A 202 3.15 -11.15 -8.08
C TYR A 202 3.21 -10.49 -6.71
N ILE A 203 4.38 -9.93 -6.34
CA ILE A 203 4.56 -9.19 -5.09
C ILE A 203 4.18 -7.71 -5.28
N ALA A 204 4.28 -7.19 -6.50
CA ALA A 204 3.91 -5.82 -6.82
C ALA A 204 2.39 -5.60 -6.66
N PHE A 205 2.01 -4.96 -5.56
CA PHE A 205 0.61 -4.63 -5.26
C PHE A 205 0.02 -3.64 -6.25
N HIS A 206 0.84 -2.78 -6.87
CA HIS A 206 0.44 -1.86 -7.93
C HIS A 206 -0.31 -2.57 -9.04
N THR A 207 0.15 -3.77 -9.43
CA THR A 207 -0.44 -4.53 -10.54
C THR A 207 -1.91 -4.89 -10.26
N TYR A 208 -2.22 -5.33 -9.04
CA TYR A 208 -3.59 -5.68 -8.64
C TYR A 208 -4.47 -4.44 -8.41
N SER A 209 -3.89 -3.37 -7.86
CA SER A 209 -4.61 -2.11 -7.68
C SER A 209 -5.01 -1.51 -9.02
N ILE A 210 -4.06 -1.32 -9.93
CA ILE A 210 -4.33 -0.73 -11.25
C ILE A 210 -5.27 -1.62 -12.06
N GLN A 211 -5.02 -2.94 -12.12
CA GLN A 211 -5.90 -3.86 -12.84
C GLN A 211 -7.34 -3.80 -12.30
N GLY A 212 -7.51 -3.81 -10.98
CA GLY A 212 -8.82 -3.70 -10.35
C GLY A 212 -9.52 -2.36 -10.64
N LEU A 213 -8.79 -1.24 -10.68
CA LEU A 213 -9.34 0.08 -11.02
C LEU A 213 -9.75 0.17 -12.49
N LEU A 214 -8.96 -0.43 -13.40
CA LEU A 214 -9.30 -0.50 -14.82
C LEU A 214 -10.52 -1.38 -15.07
N GLU A 215 -10.58 -2.57 -14.47
CA GLU A 215 -11.76 -3.43 -14.52
C GLU A 215 -13.02 -2.72 -14.03
N ASN A 216 -12.88 -1.85 -13.02
CA ASN A 216 -13.99 -1.08 -12.49
C ASN A 216 -14.44 0.07 -13.42
N GLU A 217 -13.51 0.80 -14.06
CA GLU A 217 -13.86 1.90 -14.97
C GLU A 217 -14.53 1.37 -16.25
N TYR A 218 -14.03 0.27 -16.80
CA TYR A 218 -14.39 -0.19 -18.14
C TYR A 218 -15.52 -1.22 -18.20
N ILE A 219 -16.02 -1.69 -17.04
CA ILE A 219 -17.16 -2.61 -16.98
C ILE A 219 -18.38 -2.03 -17.69
N GLY A 220 -18.92 -2.74 -18.69
CA GLY A 220 -20.09 -2.30 -19.44
C GLY A 220 -19.86 -1.08 -20.35
N THR A 221 -18.61 -0.71 -20.64
CA THR A 221 -18.29 0.38 -21.60
C THR A 221 -18.08 -0.18 -23.01
N SER A 222 -18.40 0.63 -24.02
CA SER A 222 -18.16 0.31 -25.43
C SER A 222 -17.63 1.53 -26.18
N PHE A 223 -16.64 1.33 -27.04
CA PHE A 223 -16.03 2.39 -27.84
C PHE A 223 -16.35 2.19 -29.32
N ALA A 224 -16.75 3.26 -30.00
CA ALA A 224 -16.93 3.25 -31.44
C ALA A 224 -15.56 3.25 -32.15
N VAL A 225 -15.39 2.33 -33.11
CA VAL A 225 -14.23 2.19 -33.98
C VAL A 225 -14.69 2.43 -35.42
N GLY A 226 -14.47 3.64 -35.92
CA GLY A 226 -15.02 4.09 -37.20
C GLY A 226 -16.52 4.36 -37.10
N GLN A 227 -17.25 4.17 -38.22
CA GLN A 227 -18.68 4.50 -38.29
C GLN A 227 -19.62 3.34 -37.92
N VAL A 228 -19.13 2.08 -37.92
CA VAL A 228 -20.02 0.90 -37.88
C VAL A 228 -19.67 -0.08 -36.75
N ARG A 229 -18.41 -0.16 -36.33
CA ARG A 229 -17.97 -1.15 -35.35
C ARG A 229 -17.91 -0.54 -33.95
N THR A 230 -18.39 -1.27 -32.96
CA THR A 230 -18.12 -0.99 -31.55
C THR A 230 -17.24 -2.10 -30.99
N ILE A 231 -16.32 -1.74 -30.10
CA ILE A 231 -15.52 -2.69 -29.32
C ILE A 231 -15.85 -2.51 -27.85
N SER A 232 -15.74 -3.59 -27.07
CA SER A 232 -15.92 -3.49 -25.61
C SER A 232 -14.75 -2.75 -24.96
N GLY A 233 -14.97 -2.19 -23.77
CA GLY A 233 -13.89 -1.62 -22.96
C GLY A 233 -12.79 -2.65 -22.66
N TYR A 234 -13.16 -3.92 -22.47
CA TYR A 234 -12.22 -5.02 -22.26
C TYR A 234 -11.34 -5.29 -23.49
N GLU A 235 -11.91 -5.30 -24.69
CA GLU A 235 -11.13 -5.39 -25.93
C GLU A 235 -10.22 -4.17 -26.13
N ALA A 236 -10.69 -2.98 -25.76
CA ALA A 236 -9.88 -1.76 -25.80
C ALA A 236 -8.68 -1.82 -24.83
N LEU A 237 -8.82 -2.55 -23.71
CA LEU A 237 -7.78 -2.79 -22.71
C LEU A 237 -6.93 -4.02 -22.96
N GLY A 238 -7.39 -4.99 -23.75
CA GLY A 238 -6.74 -6.29 -23.93
C GLY A 238 -5.31 -6.19 -24.49
N ASN A 239 -5.00 -5.07 -25.16
CA ASN A 239 -3.65 -4.76 -25.64
C ASN A 239 -2.73 -4.11 -24.58
N VAL A 240 -3.23 -3.85 -23.37
CA VAL A 240 -2.54 -3.10 -22.30
C VAL A 240 -2.48 -3.87 -20.99
N TYR A 241 -3.55 -4.58 -20.63
CA TYR A 241 -3.62 -5.42 -19.43
C TYR A 241 -4.31 -6.75 -19.72
N ASP A 242 -3.82 -7.82 -19.08
CA ASP A 242 -4.48 -9.14 -19.05
C ASP A 242 -5.73 -9.06 -18.15
N ILE A 243 -6.79 -8.44 -18.64
CA ILE A 243 -8.06 -8.28 -17.92
C ILE A 243 -9.02 -9.40 -18.32
N SER A 244 -9.70 -9.95 -17.32
CA SER A 244 -10.80 -10.89 -17.56
C SER A 244 -12.14 -10.17 -17.63
N ASP A 245 -13.03 -10.64 -18.51
CA ASP A 245 -14.40 -10.12 -18.72
C ASP A 245 -15.36 -10.48 -17.56
N ASP A 246 -14.87 -11.19 -16.53
CA ASP A 246 -15.64 -11.55 -15.35
C ASP A 246 -15.80 -10.34 -14.42
N SER A 247 -17.05 -9.93 -14.15
CA SER A 247 -17.36 -8.84 -13.21
C SER A 247 -16.80 -9.10 -11.80
N ASN A 248 -16.59 -10.37 -11.45
CA ASN A 248 -15.99 -10.74 -10.16
C ASN A 248 -14.47 -10.57 -10.12
N SER A 249 -13.80 -10.33 -11.26
CA SER A 249 -12.34 -10.13 -11.34
C SER A 249 -11.87 -8.97 -10.46
N LYS A 250 -12.62 -7.85 -10.46
CA LYS A 250 -12.26 -6.66 -9.67
C LYS A 250 -12.26 -6.95 -8.16
N TRP A 251 -13.23 -7.75 -7.70
CA TRP A 251 -13.31 -8.17 -6.30
C TRP A 251 -12.20 -9.15 -5.92
N LYS A 252 -11.76 -10.02 -6.85
CA LYS A 252 -10.58 -10.88 -6.64
C LYS A 252 -9.32 -10.03 -6.47
N ASN A 253 -9.12 -9.01 -7.31
CA ASN A 253 -8.00 -8.07 -7.20
C ASN A 253 -8.01 -7.33 -5.85
N LEU A 254 -9.18 -6.83 -5.42
CA LEU A 254 -9.33 -6.17 -4.13
C LEU A 254 -9.04 -7.12 -2.95
N LEU A 255 -9.53 -8.36 -3.01
CA LEU A 255 -9.25 -9.39 -2.01
C LEU A 255 -7.75 -9.67 -1.90
N VAL A 256 -7.05 -9.78 -3.04
CA VAL A 256 -5.58 -9.98 -3.06
C VAL A 256 -4.87 -8.83 -2.35
N LEU A 257 -5.28 -7.58 -2.56
CA LEU A 257 -4.69 -6.43 -1.85
C LEU A 257 -4.87 -6.52 -0.32
N PHE A 258 -6.07 -6.87 0.15
CA PHE A 258 -6.30 -7.05 1.59
C PHE A 258 -5.48 -8.23 2.16
N VAL A 259 -5.40 -9.34 1.43
CA VAL A 259 -4.57 -10.49 1.81
C VAL A 259 -3.10 -10.10 1.88
N MET A 260 -2.60 -9.31 0.91
CA MET A 260 -1.23 -8.78 0.94
C MET A 260 -0.98 -7.89 2.16
N ALA A 261 -1.92 -7.01 2.50
CA ALA A 261 -1.78 -6.12 3.66
C ALA A 261 -1.61 -6.94 4.95
N VAL A 262 -2.42 -7.99 5.12
CA VAL A 262 -2.30 -8.92 6.26
C VAL A 262 -1.00 -9.71 6.20
N ALA A 263 -0.63 -10.23 5.02
CA ALA A 263 0.58 -11.03 4.82
C ALA A 263 1.85 -10.25 5.21
N TYR A 264 1.97 -8.99 4.82
CA TYR A 264 3.10 -8.14 5.22
C TYR A 264 3.18 -7.99 6.74
N LYS A 265 2.05 -7.80 7.44
CA LYS A 265 2.04 -7.72 8.91
C LYS A 265 2.44 -9.06 9.56
N VAL A 266 2.04 -10.20 8.99
CA VAL A 266 2.46 -11.53 9.45
C VAL A 266 3.97 -11.72 9.27
N VAL A 267 4.53 -11.33 8.12
CA VAL A 267 5.98 -11.41 7.86
C VAL A 267 6.75 -10.56 8.88
N ILE A 268 6.28 -9.34 9.15
CA ILE A 268 6.90 -8.46 10.15
C ILE A 268 6.80 -9.07 11.55
N PHE A 269 5.66 -9.64 11.92
CA PHE A 269 5.50 -10.33 13.20
C PHE A 269 6.53 -11.45 13.40
N ILE A 270 6.72 -12.28 12.36
CA ILE A 270 7.73 -13.34 12.35
C ILE A 270 9.14 -12.73 12.46
N LEU A 271 9.42 -11.68 11.69
CA LEU A 271 10.73 -11.01 11.68
C LEU A 271 11.09 -10.42 13.04
N LEU A 272 10.15 -9.73 13.69
CA LEU A 272 10.33 -9.18 15.03
C LEU A 272 10.62 -10.30 16.04
N LYS A 273 9.84 -11.40 16.02
CA LYS A 273 10.10 -12.56 16.89
C LYS A 273 11.46 -13.23 16.63
N CYS A 274 11.85 -13.36 15.36
CA CYS A 274 13.12 -13.97 14.98
C CYS A 274 14.33 -13.11 15.39
N CYS A 275 14.27 -11.79 15.17
CA CYS A 275 15.32 -10.86 15.60
C CYS A 275 15.51 -10.88 17.13
N ILE A 276 14.42 -10.95 17.90
CA ILE A 276 14.48 -11.09 19.36
C ILE A 276 15.19 -12.39 19.77
N ARG A 277 14.89 -13.52 19.11
CA ARG A 277 15.54 -14.80 19.42
C ARG A 277 17.04 -14.78 19.15
N LYS A 278 17.50 -14.08 18.10
CA LYS A 278 18.94 -13.87 17.85
C LYS A 278 19.59 -13.05 18.96
N ASN A 279 18.99 -11.95 19.39
CA ASN A 279 19.54 -11.11 20.45
C ASN A 279 19.63 -11.85 21.79
N HIS A 280 18.62 -12.64 22.14
CA HIS A 280 18.64 -13.45 23.35
C HIS A 280 19.69 -14.58 23.30
N SER A 281 19.87 -15.24 22.14
CA SER A 281 20.94 -16.23 21.96
C SER A 281 22.33 -15.61 22.06
N VAL A 282 22.55 -14.43 21.46
CA VAL A 282 23.84 -13.72 21.55
C VAL A 282 24.13 -13.30 22.99
N HIS A 283 23.14 -12.73 23.70
CA HIS A 283 23.30 -12.36 25.11
C HIS A 283 23.58 -13.58 26.01
N LYS A 284 22.97 -14.73 25.74
CA LYS A 284 23.23 -15.98 26.48
C LYS A 284 24.64 -16.51 26.19
N LEU A 285 25.11 -16.38 24.95
CA LEU A 285 26.45 -16.79 24.52
C LEU A 285 27.55 -15.91 25.15
N PHE A 286 27.33 -14.58 25.20
CA PHE A 286 28.22 -13.66 25.90
C PHE A 286 28.26 -13.91 27.42
N ARG A 287 27.10 -14.15 28.06
CA ARG A 287 27.04 -14.45 29.49
C ARG A 287 27.71 -15.79 29.85
N CYS A 288 27.60 -16.79 28.96
CA CYS A 288 28.28 -18.07 29.12
C CYS A 288 29.81 -17.95 28.94
N ASN A 289 30.27 -17.04 28.09
CA ASN A 289 31.70 -16.78 27.87
C ASN A 289 32.33 -15.97 29.01
N GLN A 290 31.55 -15.12 29.68
CA GLN A 290 31.98 -14.35 30.85
C GLN A 290 32.11 -15.24 32.10
N ASN A 291 31.13 -16.12 32.35
CA ASN A 291 31.24 -17.11 33.44
C ASN A 291 32.42 -18.10 33.27
N ARG A 292 32.93 -18.27 32.05
CA ARG A 292 34.10 -19.14 31.77
C ARG A 292 35.43 -18.45 32.06
N LYS A 293 35.45 -17.11 32.18
CA LYS A 293 36.65 -16.33 32.52
C LYS A 293 36.85 -16.16 34.03
N ASP A 294 35.79 -16.29 34.83
CA ASP A 294 35.86 -16.18 36.29
C ASP A 294 36.30 -17.49 37.00
N TYR A 295 36.59 -18.55 36.24
CA TYR A 295 37.05 -19.86 36.73
C TYR A 295 38.50 -20.21 36.32
N LYS A 296 39.29 -19.21 35.90
CA LYS A 296 40.73 -19.33 35.65
C LYS A 296 41.48 -18.27 36.43
#